data_AF-A0A0Q9UBN5-F1
#
_entry.id   AF-A0A0Q9UBN5-F1
#
_cell.length_a   1.000
_cell.length_b   1.000
_cell.length_c   1.000
_cell.angle_alpha   90.00
_cell.angle_beta   90.00
_cell.angle_gamma   90.00
#
_symmetry.space_group_name_H-M   'P 1'
#
loop_
_entity.id
_entity.type
_entity.pdbx_description
1 polymer ?
#
loop_
_entity_poly.entity_id
_entity_poly.type
_entity_poly.pdbx_seq_one_letter_code
_entity_poly.pdbx_strand_id
1 'polypeptide(L)'
;MDDETTLDDETGPGIDAPADDAFTDHFTSPIYDDAGDELAPFGTDEGADLLADWAARTDELGPTTTVRDLLADGLDDPADVDGMLAELDDEDGVDAATVVVGAGFTLLRLTGQIDDEGRTAVLRALAALEAFHGEQPQLSRMRDDLESFV
;
A
#
# COMPACT_ATOMS: atom_id res chain seq x y z
N MET A 1 -18.10 -40.78 -19.50
CA MET A 1 -17.95 -40.35 -18.09
C MET A 1 -16.76 -39.46 -18.13
N ASP A 2 -17.09 -38.25 -18.55
CA ASP A 2 -16.22 -37.14 -18.79
C ASP A 2 -15.99 -36.54 -17.41
N ASP A 3 -14.75 -36.59 -16.95
CA ASP A 3 -14.32 -35.94 -15.71
C ASP A 3 -13.29 -34.89 -16.14
N GLU A 4 -13.82 -33.73 -16.55
CA GLU A 4 -13.06 -32.50 -16.64
C GLU A 4 -12.65 -32.12 -15.21
N THR A 5 -11.43 -32.51 -14.83
CA THR A 5 -10.70 -31.81 -13.79
C THR A 5 -9.98 -30.66 -14.50
N THR A 6 -10.69 -29.55 -14.69
CA THR A 6 -10.04 -28.25 -14.81
C THR A 6 -9.24 -28.07 -13.53
N LEU A 7 -7.92 -28.17 -13.66
CA LEU A 7 -7.00 -27.64 -12.68
C LEU A 7 -7.35 -26.16 -12.56
N ASP A 8 -8.03 -25.80 -11.47
CA ASP A 8 -8.09 -24.42 -11.02
C ASP A 8 -6.64 -23.93 -10.98
N ASP A 9 -6.35 -23.04 -11.91
CA ASP A 9 -5.14 -22.24 -11.95
C ASP A 9 -5.21 -21.35 -10.71
N GLU A 10 -4.71 -21.83 -9.57
CA GLU A 10 -4.62 -21.05 -8.33
C GLU A 10 -3.52 -19.99 -8.47
N THR A 11 -3.63 -19.15 -9.51
CA THR A 11 -3.14 -17.78 -9.45
C THR A 11 -4.02 -17.10 -8.41
N GLY A 12 -3.43 -16.73 -7.26
CA GLY A 12 -4.14 -15.91 -6.27
C GLY A 12 -4.80 -14.70 -6.95
N PRO A 13 -5.92 -14.18 -6.42
CA PRO A 13 -6.64 -13.08 -7.06
C PRO A 13 -5.65 -11.95 -7.33
N GLY A 14 -5.41 -11.66 -8.61
CA GLY A 14 -4.46 -10.63 -9.02
C GLY A 14 -4.96 -9.24 -8.63
N ILE A 15 -4.06 -8.26 -8.64
CA ILE A 15 -4.42 -6.86 -8.43
C ILE A 15 -5.08 -6.32 -9.70
N ASP A 16 -6.41 -6.27 -9.73
CA ASP A 16 -7.21 -5.77 -10.85
C ASP A 16 -7.39 -4.23 -10.87
N ALA A 17 -6.84 -3.53 -9.88
CA ALA A 17 -6.91 -2.07 -9.80
C ALA A 17 -6.02 -1.40 -10.86
N PRO A 18 -6.50 -0.29 -11.48
CA PRO A 18 -5.71 0.46 -12.44
C PRO A 18 -4.42 0.99 -11.80
N ALA A 19 -3.42 1.26 -12.63
CA ALA A 19 -2.19 1.92 -12.22
C ALA A 19 -1.90 3.10 -13.14
N ASP A 20 -1.49 4.23 -12.55
CA ASP A 20 -1.03 5.41 -13.27
C ASP A 20 0.29 5.13 -13.99
N ASP A 21 0.52 5.79 -15.12
CA ASP A 21 1.73 5.62 -15.93
C ASP A 21 3.00 5.86 -15.10
N ALA A 22 3.02 6.91 -14.26
CA ALA A 22 4.17 7.23 -13.43
C ALA A 22 4.46 6.12 -12.39
N PHE A 23 3.41 5.46 -11.89
CA PHE A 23 3.58 4.30 -11.02
C PHE A 23 4.21 3.14 -11.78
N THR A 24 3.61 2.77 -12.92
CA THR A 24 4.07 1.61 -13.71
C THR A 24 5.48 1.77 -14.26
N ASP A 25 5.90 3.00 -14.59
CA ASP A 25 7.23 3.29 -15.09
C ASP A 25 8.31 3.20 -14.01
N HIS A 26 7.97 3.47 -12.74
CA HIS A 26 8.92 3.54 -11.64
C HIS A 26 8.92 2.27 -10.77
N PHE A 27 7.74 1.85 -10.32
CA PHE A 27 7.53 0.74 -9.40
C PHE A 27 7.39 -0.59 -10.17
N THR A 28 8.49 -1.04 -10.77
CA THR A 28 8.52 -2.16 -11.74
C THR A 28 8.78 -3.55 -11.12
N SER A 29 8.98 -3.63 -9.81
CA SER A 29 9.20 -4.89 -9.11
C SER A 29 7.90 -5.72 -9.06
N PRO A 30 7.94 -7.05 -9.21
CA PRO A 30 6.73 -7.88 -9.17
C PRO A 30 5.98 -7.83 -7.82
N ILE A 31 6.64 -7.38 -6.75
CA ILE A 31 6.01 -7.24 -5.43
C ILE A 31 4.81 -6.28 -5.45
N TYR A 32 4.74 -5.33 -6.39
CA TYR A 32 3.63 -4.36 -6.47
C TYR A 32 2.36 -4.95 -7.08
N ASP A 33 2.44 -6.18 -7.61
CA ASP A 33 1.32 -6.93 -8.18
C ASP A 33 1.13 -8.30 -7.49
N ASP A 34 1.87 -8.57 -6.41
CA ASP A 34 1.81 -9.83 -5.67
C ASP A 34 0.80 -9.73 -4.51
N ALA A 35 -0.44 -10.11 -4.77
CA ALA A 35 -1.50 -10.16 -3.77
C ALA A 35 -1.37 -11.32 -2.76
N GLY A 36 -0.39 -12.22 -2.94
CA GLY A 36 -0.17 -13.37 -2.06
C GLY A 36 0.98 -13.18 -1.06
N ASP A 37 1.75 -12.09 -1.18
CA ASP A 37 2.87 -11.77 -0.29
C ASP A 37 2.42 -10.79 0.79
N GLU A 38 2.30 -11.24 2.04
CA GLU A 38 1.89 -10.41 3.19
C GLU A 38 2.79 -9.19 3.45
N LEU A 39 3.99 -9.12 2.83
CA LEU A 39 4.88 -7.97 2.90
C LEU A 39 4.82 -7.06 1.67
N ALA A 40 4.07 -7.45 0.63
CA ALA A 40 3.72 -6.57 -0.47
C ALA A 40 2.68 -5.53 -0.02
N PRO A 41 2.63 -4.34 -0.65
CA PRO A 41 1.76 -3.26 -0.20
C PRO A 41 0.26 -3.59 -0.30
N PHE A 42 -0.10 -4.61 -1.08
CA PHE A 42 -1.47 -5.04 -1.32
C PHE A 42 -1.70 -6.53 -1.06
N GLY A 43 -0.74 -7.21 -0.41
CA GLY A 43 -0.91 -8.61 -0.04
C GLY A 43 -1.53 -8.82 1.34
N THR A 44 -1.72 -7.74 2.10
CA THR A 44 -2.52 -7.72 3.34
C THR A 44 -3.97 -7.39 3.02
N ASP A 45 -4.91 -7.85 3.87
CA ASP A 45 -6.32 -7.51 3.73
C ASP A 45 -6.50 -5.97 3.78
N GLU A 46 -5.81 -5.28 4.68
CA GLU A 46 -5.87 -3.81 4.79
C GLU A 46 -5.39 -3.11 3.51
N GLY A 47 -4.28 -3.55 2.91
CA GLY A 47 -3.76 -2.97 1.68
C GLY A 47 -4.64 -3.26 0.47
N ALA A 48 -5.13 -4.49 0.36
CA ALA A 48 -6.01 -4.93 -0.72
C ALA A 48 -7.37 -4.21 -0.68
N ASP A 49 -7.99 -4.13 0.49
CA ASP A 49 -9.29 -3.47 0.68
C ASP A 49 -9.20 -1.98 0.38
N LEU A 50 -8.13 -1.32 0.85
CA LEU A 50 -7.94 0.11 0.63
C LEU A 50 -7.70 0.41 -0.86
N LEU A 51 -6.93 -0.42 -1.56
CA LEU A 51 -6.77 -0.30 -3.01
C LEU A 51 -8.09 -0.54 -3.76
N ALA A 52 -8.82 -1.60 -3.42
CA ALA A 52 -10.08 -1.94 -4.08
C ALA A 52 -11.14 -0.85 -3.90
N ASP A 53 -11.26 -0.31 -2.69
CA ASP A 53 -12.21 0.75 -2.38
C ASP A 53 -11.89 2.05 -3.13
N TRP A 54 -10.66 2.55 -3.04
CA TRP A 54 -10.27 3.77 -3.75
C TRP A 54 -10.23 3.61 -5.27
N ALA A 55 -9.94 2.42 -5.79
CA ALA A 55 -10.07 2.13 -7.21
C ALA A 55 -11.52 2.23 -7.71
N ALA A 56 -12.52 1.96 -6.86
CA ALA A 56 -13.94 2.10 -7.23
C ALA A 56 -14.42 3.56 -7.28
N ARG A 57 -13.69 4.49 -6.65
CA ARG A 57 -14.00 5.92 -6.55
C ARG A 57 -12.82 6.81 -6.93
N THR A 58 -12.06 6.42 -7.95
CA THR A 58 -10.86 7.14 -8.39
C THR A 58 -11.17 8.57 -8.84
N ASP A 59 -12.42 8.88 -9.20
CA ASP A 59 -12.88 10.23 -9.52
C ASP A 59 -12.91 11.20 -8.32
N GLU A 60 -12.84 10.67 -7.10
CA GLU A 60 -12.68 11.46 -5.87
C GLU A 60 -11.20 11.83 -5.59
N LEU A 61 -10.26 11.15 -6.25
CA LEU A 61 -8.83 11.45 -6.13
C LEU A 61 -8.45 12.66 -6.99
N GLY A 62 -8.00 13.72 -6.33
CA GLY A 62 -7.57 14.96 -6.95
C GLY A 62 -6.06 15.17 -6.89
N PRO A 63 -5.53 16.20 -7.56
CA PRO A 63 -4.10 16.54 -7.56
C PRO A 63 -3.56 17.02 -6.20
N THR A 64 -4.44 17.15 -5.20
CA THR A 64 -4.09 17.54 -3.82
C THR A 64 -4.45 16.47 -2.82
N THR A 65 -4.93 15.30 -3.25
CA THR A 65 -5.22 14.19 -2.35
C THR A 65 -3.91 13.64 -1.81
N THR A 66 -3.88 13.45 -0.50
CA THR A 66 -2.71 13.03 0.27
C THR A 66 -2.95 11.66 0.91
N VAL A 67 -1.87 11.02 1.37
CA VAL A 67 -1.99 9.79 2.17
C VAL A 67 -2.84 10.04 3.41
N ARG A 68 -2.73 11.23 4.00
CA ARG A 68 -3.51 11.65 5.15
C ARG A 68 -5.01 11.68 4.86
N ASP A 69 -5.42 12.10 3.67
CA ASP A 69 -6.84 12.09 3.27
C ASP A 69 -7.37 10.65 3.17
N LEU A 70 -6.58 9.73 2.62
CA LEU A 70 -6.94 8.30 2.53
C LEU A 70 -7.09 7.68 3.92
N LEU A 71 -6.15 7.96 4.83
CA LEU A 71 -6.20 7.48 6.21
C LEU A 71 -7.39 8.06 6.97
N ALA A 72 -7.64 9.37 6.81
CA ALA A 72 -8.75 10.06 7.48
C ALA A 72 -10.13 9.50 7.09
N ASP A 73 -10.29 9.05 5.85
CA ASP A 73 -11.54 8.46 5.36
C ASP A 73 -11.82 7.07 5.96
N GLY A 74 -10.77 6.29 6.24
CA GLY A 74 -10.88 4.96 6.86
C GLY A 74 -11.08 4.96 8.38
N LEU A 75 -10.97 6.12 9.04
CA LEU A 75 -11.10 6.26 10.50
C LEU A 75 -12.48 6.76 10.92
N ASP A 76 -12.90 6.39 12.13
CA ASP A 76 -14.15 6.88 12.74
C ASP A 76 -14.10 8.41 13.00
N ASP A 77 -12.93 8.94 13.39
CA ASP A 77 -12.67 10.37 13.52
C ASP A 77 -11.40 10.75 12.73
N PRO A 78 -11.50 11.65 11.73
CA PRO A 78 -10.34 12.07 10.95
C PRO A 78 -9.26 12.79 11.78
N ALA A 79 -9.59 13.25 13.00
CA ALA A 79 -8.60 13.81 13.92
C ALA A 79 -7.63 12.76 14.47
N ASP A 80 -7.96 11.47 14.40
CA ASP A 80 -7.15 10.39 14.96
C ASP A 80 -5.95 10.01 14.08
N VAL A 81 -5.84 10.56 12.86
CA VAL A 81 -4.69 10.31 11.98
C VAL A 81 -3.36 10.67 12.66
N ASP A 82 -3.31 11.75 13.45
CA ASP A 82 -2.09 12.10 14.17
C ASP A 82 -1.72 11.07 15.23
N GLY A 83 -2.71 10.44 15.87
CA GLY A 83 -2.49 9.34 16.82
C GLY A 83 -1.91 8.13 16.12
N MET A 84 -2.54 7.72 15.02
CA MET A 84 -2.06 6.61 14.19
C MET A 84 -0.63 6.83 13.66
N LEU A 85 -0.31 8.04 13.18
CA LEU A 85 1.04 8.36 12.72
C LEU A 85 2.08 8.46 13.84
N ALA A 86 1.65 8.69 15.08
CA ALA A 86 2.51 8.64 16.25
C ALA A 86 2.82 7.19 16.67
N GLU A 87 1.86 6.27 16.51
CA GLU A 87 2.03 4.84 16.82
C GLU A 87 3.12 4.17 15.98
N LEU A 88 3.47 4.71 14.81
CA LEU A 88 4.57 4.20 13.96
C LEU A 88 5.92 4.11 14.69
N ASP A 89 6.14 4.92 15.73
CA ASP A 89 7.38 4.90 16.52
C ASP A 89 7.30 3.97 17.75
N ASP A 90 6.15 3.34 18.00
CA ASP A 90 5.93 2.44 19.13
C ASP A 90 6.28 0.97 18.79
N GLU A 91 6.62 0.17 19.80
CA GLU A 91 6.99 -1.25 19.62
C GLU A 91 5.86 -2.11 19.03
N ASP A 92 4.61 -1.67 19.20
CA ASP A 92 3.40 -2.33 18.69
C ASP A 92 2.82 -1.63 17.44
N GLY A 93 3.54 -0.67 16.84
CA GLY A 93 3.09 0.14 15.71
C GLY A 93 2.95 -0.56 14.36
N VAL A 94 3.04 -1.89 14.33
CA VAL A 94 3.05 -2.71 13.11
C VAL A 94 1.72 -2.60 12.35
N ASP A 95 0.59 -2.65 13.06
CA ASP A 95 -0.73 -2.56 12.45
C ASP A 95 -0.93 -1.20 11.77
N ALA A 96 -0.57 -0.11 12.46
CA ALA A 96 -0.58 1.24 11.88
C ALA A 96 0.36 1.35 10.68
N ALA A 97 1.56 0.76 10.76
CA ALA A 97 2.54 0.77 9.68
C ALA A 97 2.02 0.05 8.43
N THR A 98 1.39 -1.11 8.57
CA THR A 98 0.77 -1.85 7.46
C THR A 98 -0.26 -1.00 6.74
N VAL A 99 -1.16 -0.34 7.48
CA VAL A 99 -2.18 0.52 6.88
C VAL A 99 -1.57 1.75 6.20
N VAL A 100 -0.56 2.39 6.81
CA VAL A 100 0.12 3.55 6.21
C VAL A 100 0.84 3.17 4.91
N VAL A 101 1.49 2.01 4.86
CA VAL A 101 2.11 1.48 3.62
C VAL A 101 1.04 1.23 2.56
N GLY A 102 -0.05 0.55 2.91
CA GLY A 102 -1.18 0.30 1.99
C GLY A 102 -1.78 1.59 1.44
N ALA A 103 -2.01 2.60 2.29
CA ALA A 103 -2.52 3.91 1.88
C ALA A 103 -1.56 4.66 0.95
N GLY A 104 -0.27 4.67 1.29
CA GLY A 104 0.77 5.29 0.47
C GLY A 104 0.85 4.71 -0.93
N PHE A 105 0.94 3.38 -1.02
CA PHE A 105 1.03 2.69 -2.30
C PHE A 105 -0.29 2.69 -3.07
N THR A 106 -1.44 2.75 -2.40
CA THR A 106 -2.73 2.96 -3.08
C THR A 106 -2.77 4.31 -3.79
N LEU A 107 -2.41 5.40 -3.09
CA LEU A 107 -2.37 6.72 -3.71
C LEU A 107 -1.37 6.75 -4.88
N LEU A 108 -0.15 6.25 -4.65
CA LEU A 108 0.88 6.16 -5.69
C LEU A 108 0.40 5.36 -6.90
N ARG A 109 -0.22 4.19 -6.69
CA ARG A 109 -0.73 3.33 -7.77
C ARG A 109 -1.82 4.03 -8.57
N LEU A 110 -2.79 4.64 -7.91
CA LEU A 110 -3.96 5.20 -8.58
C LEU A 110 -3.70 6.58 -9.22
N THR A 111 -2.73 7.35 -8.72
CA THR A 111 -2.53 8.74 -9.17
C THR A 111 -1.09 9.10 -9.54
N GLY A 112 -0.13 8.21 -9.31
CA GLY A 112 1.29 8.50 -9.58
C GLY A 112 1.86 9.65 -8.74
N GLN A 113 1.25 9.97 -7.59
CA GLN A 113 1.59 11.15 -6.81
C GLN A 113 1.67 10.81 -5.32
N ILE A 114 2.51 11.55 -4.60
CA ILE A 114 2.58 11.53 -3.14
C ILE A 114 3.16 12.86 -2.67
N ASP A 115 2.61 13.42 -1.59
CA ASP A 115 3.12 14.63 -0.98
C ASP A 115 4.27 14.34 0.01
N ASP A 116 4.99 15.38 0.44
CA ASP A 116 6.16 15.20 1.32
C ASP A 116 5.79 14.59 2.69
N GLU A 117 4.62 14.93 3.25
CA GLU A 117 4.14 14.35 4.51
C GLU A 117 3.82 12.87 4.33
N GLY A 118 3.02 12.52 3.32
CA GLY A 118 2.67 11.14 3.00
C GLY A 118 3.90 10.27 2.73
N ARG A 119 4.85 10.79 1.94
CA ARG A 119 6.11 10.08 1.66
C ARG A 119 6.93 9.83 2.93
N THR A 120 7.02 10.83 3.80
CA THR A 120 7.72 10.70 5.09
C THR A 120 7.04 9.66 5.99
N ALA A 121 5.70 9.65 6.03
CA ALA A 121 4.94 8.68 6.80
C ALA A 121 5.15 7.24 6.31
N VAL A 122 5.11 7.01 4.99
CA VAL A 122 5.33 5.68 4.42
C VAL A 122 6.75 5.18 4.66
N LEU A 123 7.76 6.05 4.56
CA LEU A 123 9.15 5.68 4.89
C LEU A 123 9.32 5.31 6.38
N ARG A 124 8.63 6.02 7.28
CA ARG A 124 8.60 5.68 8.71
C ARG A 124 7.91 4.33 8.95
N ALA A 125 6.79 4.10 8.29
CA ALA A 125 6.05 2.83 8.38
C ALA A 125 6.89 1.65 7.87
N LEU A 126 7.57 1.79 6.72
CA LEU A 126 8.50 0.77 6.22
C LEU A 126 9.63 0.48 7.20
N ALA A 127 10.17 1.51 7.86
CA ALA A 127 11.21 1.32 8.89
C ALA A 127 10.67 0.57 10.13
N ALA A 128 9.43 0.83 10.54
CA ALA A 128 8.77 0.11 11.64
C ALA A 128 8.57 -1.37 11.29
N LEU A 129 8.09 -1.66 10.07
CA LEU A 129 7.94 -3.04 9.58
C LEU A 129 9.29 -3.76 9.50
N GLU A 130 10.36 -3.10 9.02
CA GLU A 130 11.71 -3.68 9.01
C GLU A 130 12.23 -3.94 10.43
N ALA A 131 11.92 -3.07 11.40
CA ALA A 131 12.31 -3.28 12.79
C ALA A 131 11.62 -4.51 13.42
N PHE A 132 10.36 -4.77 13.05
CA PHE A 132 9.58 -5.88 13.56
C PHE A 132 9.90 -7.21 12.86
N HIS A 133 9.91 -7.22 11.53
CA HIS A 133 10.13 -8.44 10.72
C HIS A 133 11.62 -8.74 10.46
N GLY A 134 12.51 -7.80 10.79
CA GLY A 134 13.90 -7.83 10.34
C GLY A 134 14.06 -7.36 8.89
N GLU A 135 15.28 -7.44 8.34
CA GLU A 135 15.54 -7.10 6.95
C GLU A 135 14.79 -8.04 6.01
N GLN A 136 13.83 -7.50 5.27
CA GLN A 136 13.05 -8.21 4.25
C GLN A 136 13.27 -7.57 2.88
N PRO A 137 13.45 -8.36 1.81
CA PRO A 137 13.73 -7.82 0.48
C PRO A 137 12.58 -6.95 -0.07
N GLN A 138 11.33 -7.27 0.27
CA GLN A 138 10.14 -6.51 -0.12
C GLN A 138 10.17 -5.11 0.49
N LEU A 139 10.37 -5.02 1.81
CA LEU A 139 10.38 -3.76 2.55
C LEU A 139 11.52 -2.85 2.09
N SER A 140 12.72 -3.41 1.94
CA SER A 140 13.87 -2.67 1.43
C SER A 140 13.65 -2.21 -0.01
N ARG A 141 13.02 -3.02 -0.86
CA ARG A 141 12.69 -2.64 -2.23
C ARG A 141 11.68 -1.49 -2.28
N MET A 142 10.62 -1.55 -1.47
CA MET A 142 9.63 -0.48 -1.37
C MET A 142 10.25 0.84 -0.91
N ARG A 143 11.15 0.78 0.09
CA ARG A 143 11.89 1.96 0.54
C ARG A 143 12.73 2.55 -0.58
N ASP A 144 13.56 1.74 -1.23
CA ASP A 144 14.49 2.23 -2.27
C ASP A 144 13.74 2.85 -3.46
N ASP A 145 12.62 2.25 -3.86
CA ASP A 145 11.77 2.78 -4.92
C ASP A 145 11.11 4.10 -4.48
N LEU A 146 10.57 4.18 -3.26
CA LEU A 146 9.95 5.40 -2.75
C LEU A 146 10.98 6.54 -2.52
N GLU A 147 12.20 6.22 -2.11
CA GLU A 147 13.31 7.18 -1.96
C GLU A 147 13.78 7.75 -3.31
N SER A 148 13.62 6.99 -4.40
CA SER A 148 14.01 7.42 -5.75
C SER A 148 12.87 8.02 -6.56
N PHE A 149 11.62 7.93 -6.08
CA PHE A 149 10.45 8.53 -6.71
C PHE A 149 10.43 10.07 -6.50
N VAL A 150 10.27 10.84 -7.57
CA VAL A 150 10.32 12.32 -7.60
C VAL A 150 9.23 12.93 -8.47
#